data_AF-A0A7C3LV27-F1
#
_entry.id   AF-A0A7C3LV27-F1
#
_cell.length_a   1.000
_cell.length_b   1.000
_cell.length_c   1.000
_cell.angle_alpha   90.00
_cell.angle_beta   90.00
_cell.angle_gamma   90.00
#
_symmetry.space_group_name_H-M   'P 1'
#
loop_
_entity.id
_entity.type
_entity.pdbx_description
1 polymer ?
#
loop_
_entity_poly.entity_id
_entity_poly.type
_entity_poly.pdbx_seq_one_letter_code
_entity_poly.pdbx_strand_id
1 'polypeptide(L)'
;MSLCEPFRRQLPQYVADGEPLEAAYNSLREHLRVCPSCNAFAERLRLVEGALRTYPSVSPVPDMAERIMQAVSSESQTRQEEWQILPWDVWVPVLAFLLAVAIALMSIPADLLSAGAAPEWGTVVIHLPRFLNAWLGSLQIGEGQFWAIWIGIFAAMAGVGISLSLSNWTPEHSQSLDRLETRVTDMATRLWGHGRRVH
;
A
#
# COMPACT_ATOMS: atom_id res chain seq x y z
N MET A 1 31.75 -13.85 -2.25
CA MET A 1 31.26 -13.72 -0.86
C MET A 1 29.89 -13.03 -0.74
N SER A 2 29.38 -12.33 -1.77
CA SER A 2 28.05 -11.65 -1.71
C SER A 2 26.84 -12.58 -1.82
N LEU A 3 26.96 -13.74 -2.47
CA LEU A 3 25.84 -14.66 -2.73
C LEU A 3 25.34 -15.42 -1.50
N CYS A 4 26.14 -15.54 -0.44
CA CYS A 4 25.78 -16.25 0.79
C CYS A 4 25.08 -15.34 1.82
N GLU A 5 25.19 -14.03 1.68
CA GLU A 5 24.66 -13.05 2.62
C GLU A 5 23.13 -13.13 2.87
N PRO A 6 22.27 -13.33 1.85
CA PRO A 6 20.84 -13.49 2.11
C PRO A 6 20.54 -14.75 2.93
N PHE A 7 21.20 -15.86 2.61
CA PHE A 7 21.05 -17.13 3.34
C PHE A 7 21.58 -17.02 4.76
N ARG A 8 22.72 -16.36 4.94
CA ARG A 8 23.35 -16.18 6.26
C ARG A 8 22.48 -15.35 7.20
N ARG A 9 21.74 -14.37 6.67
CA ARG A 9 20.77 -13.57 7.46
C ARG A 9 19.54 -14.37 7.87
N GLN A 10 19.10 -15.34 7.05
CA GLN A 10 17.94 -16.18 7.35
C GLN A 10 18.26 -17.36 8.28
N LEU A 11 19.54 -17.78 8.36
CA LEU A 11 19.95 -18.95 9.14
C LEU A 11 19.61 -18.90 10.65
N PRO A 12 19.85 -17.78 11.37
CA PRO A 12 19.51 -17.71 12.79
C PRO A 12 18.03 -17.98 13.06
N GLN A 13 17.15 -17.36 12.27
CA GLN A 13 15.70 -17.55 12.39
C GLN A 13 15.30 -19.00 12.07
N TYR A 14 15.79 -19.53 10.94
CA TYR A 14 15.50 -20.91 10.53
C TYR A 14 15.89 -21.96 11.59
N VAL A 15 17.03 -21.79 12.25
CA VAL A 15 17.49 -22.69 13.31
C VAL A 15 16.68 -22.49 14.61
N ALA A 16 16.39 -21.24 14.99
CA ALA A 16 15.58 -20.94 16.18
C ALA A 16 14.16 -21.53 16.05
N ASP A 17 13.57 -21.46 14.86
CA ASP A 17 12.25 -22.03 14.54
C ASP A 17 12.25 -23.58 14.50
N GLY A 18 13.39 -24.23 14.67
CA GLY A 18 13.50 -25.69 14.67
C GLY A 18 13.51 -26.32 13.28
N GLU A 19 14.01 -25.59 12.28
CA GLU A 19 14.20 -26.07 10.90
C GLU A 19 12.92 -26.55 10.20
N PRO A 20 11.89 -25.67 10.08
CA PRO A 20 10.59 -26.05 9.53
C PRO A 20 10.68 -26.48 8.06
N LEU A 21 9.88 -27.47 7.68
CA LEU A 21 9.81 -28.04 6.31
C LEU A 21 9.06 -27.14 5.30
N GLU A 22 8.81 -25.89 5.65
CA GLU A 22 8.06 -24.95 4.82
C GLU A 22 8.75 -24.68 3.47
N ALA A 23 7.93 -24.37 2.47
CA ALA A 23 8.39 -24.08 1.12
C ALA A 23 9.29 -22.85 1.06
N ALA A 24 9.08 -21.88 1.96
CA ALA A 24 9.88 -20.65 2.07
C ALA A 24 11.37 -20.93 2.32
N TYR A 25 11.70 -22.04 3.00
CA TYR A 25 13.07 -22.41 3.36
C TYR A 25 13.71 -23.45 2.41
N ASN A 26 13.04 -23.84 1.32
CA ASN A 26 13.58 -24.83 0.36
C ASN A 26 14.92 -24.39 -0.25
N SER A 27 14.99 -23.13 -0.70
CA SER A 27 16.21 -22.57 -1.30
C SER A 27 17.37 -22.50 -0.31
N LEU A 28 17.08 -22.17 0.96
CA LEU A 28 18.06 -22.17 2.05
C LEU A 28 18.59 -23.57 2.33
N ARG A 29 17.71 -24.58 2.43
CA ARG A 29 18.12 -25.98 2.64
C ARG A 29 18.99 -26.49 1.51
N GLU A 30 18.63 -26.17 0.27
CA GLU A 30 19.45 -26.56 -0.89
C GLU A 30 20.82 -25.88 -0.85
N HIS A 31 20.87 -24.60 -0.49
CA HIS A 31 22.13 -23.89 -0.28
C HIS A 31 23.00 -24.52 0.81
N LEU A 32 22.40 -24.97 1.92
CA LEU A 32 23.13 -25.62 3.02
C LEU A 32 23.74 -26.98 2.66
N ARG A 33 23.21 -27.67 1.64
CA ARG A 33 23.81 -28.90 1.12
C ARG A 33 25.06 -28.65 0.30
N VAL A 34 25.10 -27.51 -0.39
CA VAL A 34 26.18 -27.18 -1.34
C VAL A 34 27.27 -26.34 -0.67
N CYS A 35 26.91 -25.45 0.26
CA CYS A 35 27.82 -24.47 0.84
C CYS A 35 28.35 -24.89 2.22
N PRO A 36 29.63 -25.30 2.34
CA PRO A 36 30.18 -25.79 3.61
C PRO A 36 30.34 -24.68 4.66
N SER A 37 30.55 -23.42 4.26
CA SER A 37 30.69 -22.31 5.20
C SER A 37 29.38 -21.94 5.89
N CYS A 38 28.27 -21.93 5.12
CA CYS A 38 26.93 -21.74 5.65
C CYS A 38 26.47 -22.92 6.50
N ASN A 39 26.84 -24.15 6.12
CA ASN A 39 26.58 -25.34 6.91
C ASN A 39 27.31 -25.30 8.27
N ALA A 40 28.60 -24.96 8.29
CA ALA A 40 29.37 -24.80 9.53
C ALA A 40 28.86 -23.63 10.40
N PHE A 41 28.26 -22.60 9.80
CA PHE A 41 27.57 -21.56 10.55
C PHE A 41 26.26 -22.06 11.16
N ALA A 42 25.46 -22.82 10.40
CA ALA A 42 24.24 -23.46 10.90
C ALA A 42 24.53 -24.39 12.09
N GLU A 43 25.60 -25.19 12.03
CA GLU A 43 25.97 -26.06 13.15
C GLU A 43 26.32 -25.30 14.43
N ARG A 44 27.03 -24.16 14.30
CA ARG A 44 27.30 -23.31 15.47
C ARG A 44 26.01 -22.74 16.07
N LEU A 45 25.05 -22.37 15.24
CA LEU A 45 23.74 -21.91 15.70
C LEU A 45 22.97 -23.03 16.41
N ARG A 46 23.00 -24.27 15.87
CA ARG A 46 22.37 -25.45 16.52
C ARG A 46 22.95 -25.72 17.90
N LEU A 47 24.27 -25.61 18.06
CA LEU A 47 24.92 -25.76 19.36
C LEU A 47 24.48 -24.69 20.36
N VAL A 48 24.41 -23.43 19.93
CA VAL A 48 23.94 -22.34 20.78
C VAL A 48 22.47 -22.53 21.16
N GLU A 49 21.61 -22.85 20.19
CA GLU A 49 20.19 -23.09 20.42
C GLU A 49 19.96 -24.30 21.34
N GLY A 50 20.72 -25.38 21.14
CA GLY A 50 20.73 -26.52 22.04
C GLY A 50 21.11 -26.15 23.48
N ALA A 51 22.12 -25.30 23.66
CA ALA A 51 22.52 -24.80 24.97
C ALA A 51 21.49 -23.84 25.60
N LEU A 52 20.79 -23.05 24.78
CA LEU A 52 19.71 -22.19 25.26
C LEU A 52 18.49 -23.00 25.71
N ARG A 53 18.16 -24.08 25.01
CA ARG A 53 17.04 -24.97 25.36
C ARG A 53 17.28 -25.77 26.64
N THR A 54 18.54 -26.03 27.01
CA THR A 54 18.86 -26.67 28.30
C THR A 54 18.86 -25.70 29.47
N TYR A 55 18.77 -24.39 29.20
CA TYR A 55 18.65 -23.40 30.24
C TYR A 55 17.33 -23.58 31.00
N PRO A 56 17.31 -23.53 32.34
CA PRO A 56 16.10 -23.72 33.12
C PRO A 56 15.06 -22.67 32.72
N SER A 57 13.93 -23.13 32.21
CA SER A 57 12.79 -22.27 31.95
C SER A 57 12.19 -21.84 33.28
N VAL A 58 12.12 -20.53 33.49
CA VAL A 58 11.38 -19.97 34.63
C VAL A 58 9.90 -20.08 34.28
N SER A 59 9.13 -20.75 35.13
CA SER A 59 7.68 -20.78 34.97
C SER A 59 7.16 -19.35 35.08
N PRO A 60 6.44 -18.85 34.07
CA PRO A 60 5.88 -17.51 34.14
C PRO A 60 4.87 -17.44 35.28
N VAL A 61 4.72 -16.25 35.87
CA VAL A 61 3.70 -15.99 36.89
C VAL A 61 2.33 -16.37 36.30
N PRO A 62 1.42 -17.03 37.07
CA PRO A 62 0.05 -17.23 36.62
C PRO A 62 -0.55 -15.91 36.14
N ASP A 63 -1.42 -15.97 35.13
CA ASP A 63 -2.07 -14.83 34.48
C ASP A 63 -1.16 -13.93 33.62
N MET A 64 0.16 -14.15 33.57
CA MET A 64 1.06 -13.36 32.72
C MET A 64 0.73 -13.50 31.23
N ALA A 65 0.36 -14.70 30.77
CA ALA A 65 -0.07 -14.92 29.40
C ALA A 65 -1.35 -14.13 29.07
N GLU A 66 -2.32 -14.11 29.99
CA GLU A 66 -3.57 -13.35 29.82
C GLU A 66 -3.30 -11.84 29.78
N ARG A 67 -2.43 -11.33 30.67
CA ARG A 67 -2.02 -9.92 30.67
C ARG A 67 -1.31 -9.51 29.39
N ILE A 68 -0.44 -10.37 28.84
CA ILE A 68 0.23 -10.11 27.56
C ILE A 68 -0.79 -10.11 26.42
N MET A 69 -1.67 -11.11 26.36
CA MET A 69 -2.71 -11.18 25.33
C MET A 69 -3.67 -9.98 25.40
N GLN A 70 -4.01 -9.55 26.60
CA GLN A 70 -4.81 -8.34 26.82
C GLN A 70 -4.07 -7.09 26.32
N ALA A 71 -2.78 -6.94 26.64
CA ALA A 71 -1.97 -5.84 26.14
C ALA A 71 -1.87 -5.83 24.60
N VAL A 72 -1.55 -6.98 23.99
CA VAL A 72 -1.45 -7.12 22.53
C VAL A 72 -2.79 -6.82 21.86
N SER A 73 -3.90 -7.31 22.42
CA SER A 73 -5.23 -7.04 21.87
C SER A 73 -5.57 -5.54 21.95
N SER A 74 -5.28 -4.88 23.07
CA SER A 74 -5.52 -3.43 23.25
C SER A 74 -4.68 -2.57 22.30
N GLU A 75 -3.45 -2.99 22.00
CA GLU A 75 -2.55 -2.29 21.08
C GLU A 75 -2.95 -2.53 19.61
N SER A 76 -3.39 -3.75 19.28
CA SER A 76 -3.93 -4.05 17.95
C SER A 76 -5.22 -3.28 17.64
N GLN A 77 -6.02 -3.01 18.66
CA GLN A 77 -7.30 -2.32 18.53
C GLN A 77 -7.13 -0.80 18.41
N THR A 78 -6.11 -0.23 19.05
CA THR A 78 -5.71 1.18 18.82
C THR A 78 -4.96 1.37 17.50
N ARG A 79 -4.31 0.32 16.97
CA ARG A 79 -3.66 0.35 15.65
C ARG A 79 -4.60 0.05 14.48
N GLN A 80 -5.81 -0.46 14.71
CA GLN A 80 -6.88 -0.47 13.72
C GLN A 80 -7.46 0.95 13.56
N GLU A 81 -6.62 1.77 12.94
CA GLU A 81 -6.87 2.95 12.13
C GLU A 81 -8.30 3.51 12.17
N GLU A 82 -8.46 4.54 12.99
CA GLU A 82 -9.53 5.56 12.96
C GLU A 82 -9.72 6.22 11.58
N TRP A 83 -8.84 5.95 10.61
CA TRP A 83 -8.88 6.42 9.22
C TRP A 83 -9.50 5.40 8.25
N GLN A 84 -9.78 4.16 8.66
CA GLN A 84 -10.47 3.13 7.84
C GLN A 84 -12.00 3.27 7.88
N ILE A 85 -12.52 4.49 7.93
CA ILE A 85 -13.96 4.73 7.98
C ILE A 85 -14.63 4.21 6.68
N LEU A 86 -13.88 4.08 5.57
CA LEU A 86 -14.30 3.36 4.37
C LEU A 86 -13.16 2.51 3.80
N PRO A 87 -13.34 1.19 3.58
CA PRO A 87 -12.33 0.35 2.92
C PRO A 87 -12.06 0.87 1.50
N TRP A 88 -10.78 1.15 1.22
CA TRP A 88 -10.30 1.65 -0.09
C TRP A 88 -10.74 0.77 -1.26
N ASP A 89 -10.88 -0.54 -1.02
CA ASP A 89 -11.35 -1.52 -2.00
C ASP A 89 -12.80 -1.31 -2.45
N VAL A 90 -13.61 -0.57 -1.68
CA VAL A 90 -15.04 -0.36 -1.98
C VAL A 90 -15.30 1.02 -2.58
N TRP A 91 -14.66 2.08 -2.09
CA TRP A 91 -14.96 3.43 -2.56
C TRP A 91 -14.34 3.76 -3.91
N VAL A 92 -13.13 3.26 -4.22
CA VAL A 92 -12.49 3.52 -5.51
C VAL A 92 -13.31 2.96 -6.69
N PRO A 93 -13.81 1.71 -6.65
CA PRO A 93 -14.69 1.20 -7.71
C PRO A 93 -16.00 1.98 -7.81
N VAL A 94 -16.60 2.37 -6.67
CA VAL A 94 -17.86 3.14 -6.66
C VAL A 94 -17.66 4.52 -7.28
N LEU A 95 -16.59 5.22 -6.93
CA LEU A 95 -16.26 6.52 -7.50
C LEU A 95 -15.96 6.40 -9.00
N ALA A 96 -15.18 5.40 -9.41
CA ALA A 96 -14.89 5.15 -10.81
C ALA A 96 -16.15 4.82 -11.62
N PHE A 97 -17.06 4.03 -11.05
CA PHE A 97 -18.35 3.71 -11.68
C PHE A 97 -19.23 4.95 -11.82
N LEU A 98 -19.35 5.77 -10.77
CA LEU A 98 -20.11 7.02 -10.83
C LEU A 98 -19.54 7.99 -11.89
N LEU A 99 -18.21 8.08 -11.98
CA LEU A 99 -17.54 8.91 -12.98
C LEU A 99 -17.79 8.38 -14.39
N ALA A 100 -17.68 7.07 -14.59
CA ALA A 100 -17.93 6.42 -15.87
C ALA A 100 -19.39 6.61 -16.32
N VAL A 101 -20.36 6.49 -15.40
CA VAL A 101 -21.78 6.74 -15.68
C VAL A 101 -22.02 8.20 -16.05
N ALA A 102 -21.40 9.14 -15.33
CA ALA A 102 -21.51 10.57 -15.66
C ALA A 102 -20.95 10.88 -17.05
N ILE A 103 -19.78 10.34 -17.38
CA ILE A 103 -19.16 10.51 -18.71
C ILE A 103 -20.04 9.86 -19.79
N ALA A 104 -20.55 8.65 -19.56
CA ALA A 104 -21.41 7.95 -20.51
C ALA A 104 -22.70 8.74 -20.78
N LEU A 105 -23.35 9.26 -19.74
CA LEU A 105 -24.56 10.08 -19.88
C LEU A 105 -24.30 11.37 -20.66
N MET A 106 -23.13 11.99 -20.48
CA MET A 106 -22.75 13.20 -21.23
C MET A 106 -22.29 12.92 -22.66
N SER A 107 -21.87 11.69 -22.98
CA SER A 107 -21.37 11.32 -24.31
C SER A 107 -22.47 10.85 -25.26
N ILE A 108 -23.71 10.70 -24.79
CA ILE A 108 -24.85 10.34 -25.65
C ILE A 108 -25.29 11.59 -26.42
N PRO A 109 -25.14 11.63 -27.75
CA PRO A 109 -25.63 12.76 -28.55
C PRO A 109 -27.16 12.81 -28.45
N ALA A 110 -27.70 13.99 -28.14
CA ALA A 110 -29.14 14.21 -27.93
C ALA A 110 -30.01 13.76 -29.12
N ASP A 111 -29.43 13.69 -30.31
CA ASP A 111 -30.08 13.22 -31.53
C ASP A 111 -30.43 11.72 -31.48
N LEU A 112 -29.65 10.89 -30.77
CA LEU A 112 -29.91 9.45 -30.62
C LEU A 112 -31.03 9.15 -29.62
N LEU A 113 -31.21 10.00 -28.60
CA LEU A 113 -32.33 9.88 -27.64
C LEU A 113 -33.68 10.17 -28.30
N SER A 114 -33.68 10.91 -29.41
CA SER A 114 -34.90 11.29 -30.15
C SER A 114 -35.33 10.21 -31.15
N ALA A 115 -34.42 9.35 -31.61
CA ALA A 115 -34.68 8.35 -32.65
C ALA A 115 -35.10 6.97 -32.12
N GLY A 116 -34.88 6.68 -30.82
CA GLY A 116 -35.05 5.34 -30.23
C GLY A 116 -36.28 5.13 -29.33
N ALA A 117 -37.17 6.12 -29.20
CA ALA A 117 -38.37 5.98 -28.37
C ALA A 117 -39.41 5.06 -29.04
N ALA A 118 -39.29 3.76 -28.85
CA ALA A 118 -40.33 2.81 -29.19
C ALA A 118 -41.65 3.19 -28.46
N PRO A 119 -42.80 3.18 -29.16
CA PRO A 119 -44.04 3.82 -28.70
C PRO A 119 -44.73 3.14 -27.50
N GLU A 120 -44.19 2.05 -26.95
CA GLU A 120 -44.83 1.27 -25.88
C GLU A 120 -44.49 1.73 -24.45
N TRP A 121 -43.51 2.64 -24.26
CA TRP A 121 -43.13 3.22 -22.95
C TRP A 121 -43.58 4.70 -22.78
N GLY A 122 -44.50 5.16 -23.63
CA GLY A 122 -44.77 6.58 -23.90
C GLY A 122 -45.37 7.43 -22.78
N THR A 123 -45.68 6.92 -21.58
CA THR A 123 -46.32 7.74 -20.54
C THR A 123 -45.42 8.07 -19.34
N VAL A 124 -44.43 7.24 -19.03
CA VAL A 124 -43.50 7.49 -17.89
C VAL A 124 -42.24 8.23 -18.35
N VAL A 125 -41.84 8.06 -19.61
CA VAL A 125 -40.59 8.63 -20.15
C VAL A 125 -40.75 10.06 -20.66
N ILE A 126 -41.96 10.60 -20.84
CA ILE A 126 -42.13 11.94 -21.47
C ILE A 126 -42.04 13.11 -20.47
N HIS A 127 -42.23 12.89 -19.17
CA HIS A 127 -42.11 13.97 -18.18
C HIS A 127 -40.70 14.22 -17.65
N LEU A 128 -39.88 13.17 -17.57
CA LEU A 128 -38.48 13.28 -17.13
C LEU A 128 -37.58 14.13 -18.07
N PRO A 129 -37.65 14.02 -19.41
CA PRO A 129 -36.75 14.74 -20.31
C PRO A 129 -37.06 16.23 -20.39
N ARG A 130 -38.30 16.69 -20.13
CA ARG A 130 -38.57 18.15 -20.06
C ARG A 130 -38.01 18.79 -18.81
N PHE A 131 -38.15 18.12 -17.66
CA PHE A 131 -37.56 18.62 -16.41
C PHE A 131 -36.03 18.57 -16.48
N LEU A 132 -35.46 17.45 -16.95
CA LEU A 132 -34.03 17.34 -17.16
C LEU A 132 -33.51 18.31 -18.21
N ASN A 133 -34.18 18.52 -19.35
CA ASN A 133 -33.72 19.48 -20.35
C ASN A 133 -33.91 20.95 -19.92
N ALA A 134 -34.93 21.27 -19.12
CA ALA A 134 -35.07 22.60 -18.53
C ALA A 134 -34.00 22.85 -17.46
N TRP A 135 -33.69 21.83 -16.65
CA TRP A 135 -32.65 21.88 -15.63
C TRP A 135 -31.24 21.89 -16.24
N LEU A 136 -30.95 21.03 -17.23
CA LEU A 136 -29.72 21.03 -18.03
C LEU A 136 -29.60 22.28 -18.90
N GLY A 137 -30.71 22.82 -19.41
CA GLY A 137 -30.74 24.10 -20.12
C GLY A 137 -30.38 25.27 -19.19
N SER A 138 -30.79 25.21 -17.92
CA SER A 138 -30.32 26.14 -16.89
C SER A 138 -28.84 25.93 -16.52
N LEU A 139 -28.31 24.74 -16.79
CA LEU A 139 -26.91 24.33 -16.62
C LEU A 139 -26.15 24.32 -17.95
N GLN A 140 -26.60 25.06 -18.98
CA GLN A 140 -25.76 25.40 -20.13
C GLN A 140 -24.65 26.37 -19.69
N ILE A 141 -23.79 25.82 -18.87
CA ILE A 141 -22.49 26.32 -18.48
C ILE A 141 -21.69 26.27 -19.77
N GLY A 142 -21.29 27.44 -20.28
CA GLY A 142 -20.54 27.51 -21.53
C GLY A 142 -19.34 26.56 -21.49
N GLU A 143 -18.95 26.00 -22.63
CA GLU A 143 -17.91 24.95 -22.73
C GLU A 143 -16.66 25.29 -21.90
N GLY A 144 -16.24 26.56 -21.86
CA GLY A 144 -15.14 27.04 -21.01
C GLY A 144 -15.42 27.07 -19.50
N GLN A 145 -16.65 27.38 -19.07
CA GLN A 145 -17.04 27.35 -17.66
C GLN A 145 -17.15 25.91 -17.14
N PHE A 146 -17.53 24.95 -17.99
CA PHE A 146 -17.55 23.53 -17.64
C PHE A 146 -16.14 23.04 -17.32
N TRP A 147 -15.18 23.32 -18.22
CA TRP A 147 -13.78 22.99 -17.99
C TRP A 147 -13.20 23.69 -16.75
N ALA A 148 -13.59 24.93 -16.48
CA ALA A 148 -13.15 25.65 -15.28
C ALA A 148 -13.65 25.00 -13.98
N ILE A 149 -14.93 24.59 -13.93
CA ILE A 149 -15.50 23.90 -12.77
C ILE A 149 -14.85 22.53 -12.59
N TRP A 150 -14.65 21.79 -13.68
CA TRP A 150 -14.02 20.47 -13.63
C TRP A 150 -12.56 20.55 -13.17
N ILE A 151 -11.76 21.46 -13.73
CA ILE A 151 -10.38 21.66 -13.30
C ILE A 151 -10.33 22.08 -11.82
N GLY A 152 -11.27 22.91 -11.37
CA GLY A 152 -11.40 23.29 -9.96
C GLY A 152 -11.66 22.09 -9.04
N ILE A 153 -12.57 21.18 -9.43
CA ILE A 153 -12.86 19.96 -8.67
C ILE A 153 -11.64 19.03 -8.62
N PHE A 154 -10.97 18.80 -9.76
CA PHE A 154 -9.76 17.99 -9.79
C PHE A 154 -8.62 18.60 -8.96
N ALA A 155 -8.42 19.91 -9.06
CA ALA A 155 -7.39 20.60 -8.28
C ALA A 155 -7.69 20.53 -6.77
N ALA A 156 -8.94 20.69 -6.37
CA ALA A 156 -9.35 20.53 -4.97
C ALA A 156 -9.14 19.09 -4.48
N MET A 157 -9.51 18.09 -5.30
CA MET A 157 -9.34 16.68 -4.95
C MET A 157 -7.85 16.30 -4.85
N ALA A 158 -7.02 16.81 -5.76
CA ALA A 158 -5.57 16.64 -5.70
C ALA A 158 -4.96 17.33 -4.47
N GLY A 159 -5.42 18.54 -4.14
CA GLY A 159 -4.99 19.27 -2.95
C GLY A 159 -5.31 18.53 -1.65
N VAL A 160 -6.51 17.96 -1.55
CA VAL A 160 -6.91 17.13 -0.40
C VAL A 160 -6.07 15.85 -0.34
N GLY A 161 -5.86 15.16 -1.47
CA GLY A 161 -5.02 13.97 -1.53
C GLY A 161 -3.58 14.22 -1.10
N ILE A 162 -2.97 15.32 -1.55
CA ILE A 162 -1.61 15.73 -1.15
C ILE A 162 -1.58 16.11 0.32
N SER A 163 -2.56 16.86 0.81
CA SER A 163 -2.63 17.25 2.23
C SER A 163 -2.77 16.05 3.16
N LEU A 164 -3.57 15.04 2.77
CA LEU A 164 -3.71 13.79 3.53
C LEU A 164 -2.43 12.93 3.45
N SER A 165 -1.75 12.92 2.30
CA SER A 165 -0.45 12.27 2.15
C SER A 165 0.62 12.92 3.05
N LEU A 166 0.57 14.23 3.23
CA LEU A 166 1.49 14.97 4.08
C LEU A 166 1.14 14.84 5.57
N SER A 167 -0.15 14.75 5.92
CA SER A 167 -0.56 14.56 7.32
C SER A 167 -0.27 13.15 7.84
N ASN A 168 -0.27 12.14 6.95
CA ASN A 168 0.09 10.76 7.30
C ASN A 168 1.60 10.50 7.24
N TRP A 169 2.40 11.55 7.09
CA TRP A 169 3.85 11.45 7.06
C TRP A 169 4.36 11.20 8.48
N THR A 170 4.43 9.93 8.85
CA THR A 170 4.93 9.48 10.15
C THR A 170 6.43 9.75 10.30
N PRO A 171 6.93 9.97 11.53
CA PRO A 171 8.34 10.23 11.80
C PRO A 171 9.30 9.09 11.38
N GLU A 172 8.79 7.89 11.03
CA GLU A 172 9.60 6.84 10.41
C GLU A 172 9.96 7.14 8.94
N HIS A 173 9.09 7.87 8.21
CA HIS A 173 9.35 8.23 6.82
C HIS A 173 10.34 9.40 6.68
N SER A 174 10.44 10.29 7.68
CA SER A 174 11.49 11.31 7.71
C SER A 174 12.88 10.67 7.90
N GLN A 175 12.99 9.61 8.72
CA GLN A 175 14.25 8.88 8.88
C GLN A 175 14.70 8.16 7.60
N SER A 176 13.77 7.69 6.77
CA SER A 176 14.11 7.05 5.49
C SER A 176 14.58 8.08 4.45
N LEU A 177 14.03 9.29 4.47
CA LEU A 177 14.47 10.42 3.67
C LEU A 177 15.84 10.93 4.08
N ASP A 178 16.11 11.09 5.38
CA ASP A 178 17.45 11.46 5.86
C ASP A 178 18.51 10.45 5.43
N ARG A 179 18.18 9.15 5.44
CA ARG A 179 19.06 8.08 4.96
C ARG A 179 19.25 8.10 3.44
N LEU A 180 18.23 8.52 2.68
CA LEU A 180 18.33 8.68 1.23
C LEU A 180 19.15 9.91 0.87
N GLU A 181 18.93 11.03 1.56
CA GLU A 181 19.68 12.26 1.40
C GLU A 181 21.17 12.00 1.66
N THR A 182 21.52 11.43 2.82
CA THR A 182 22.92 11.09 3.13
C THR A 182 23.56 10.16 2.09
N ARG A 183 22.82 9.19 1.53
CA ARG A 183 23.34 8.33 0.45
C ARG A 183 23.57 9.10 -0.86
N VAL A 184 22.67 10.01 -1.20
CA VAL A 184 22.80 10.84 -2.42
C VAL A 184 23.96 11.81 -2.25
N THR A 185 24.13 12.43 -1.09
CA THR A 185 25.27 13.31 -0.82
C THR A 185 26.59 12.54 -0.83
N ASP A 186 26.64 11.32 -0.29
CA ASP A 186 27.83 10.46 -0.34
C ASP A 186 28.14 10.00 -1.78
N MET A 187 27.12 9.69 -2.60
CA MET A 187 27.32 9.41 -4.03
C MET A 187 27.82 10.63 -4.80
N ALA A 188 27.23 11.81 -4.56
CA ALA A 188 27.60 13.04 -5.25
C ALA A 188 29.05 13.44 -4.93
N THR A 189 29.46 13.35 -3.66
CA THR A 189 30.84 13.65 -3.25
C THR A 189 31.85 12.64 -3.78
N ARG A 190 31.50 11.34 -3.87
CA ARG A 190 32.35 10.32 -4.50
C ARG A 190 32.52 10.54 -6.00
N LEU A 191 31.44 10.86 -6.72
CA LEU A 191 31.51 11.16 -8.15
C LEU A 191 32.33 12.41 -8.44
N TRP A 192 32.14 13.46 -7.63
CA TRP A 192 32.94 14.69 -7.74
C TRP A 192 34.43 14.44 -7.43
N GLY A 193 34.72 13.59 -6.43
CA GLY A 193 36.07 13.19 -6.07
C GLY A 193 36.76 12.29 -7.11
N HIS A 194 36.00 11.57 -7.93
CA HIS A 194 36.53 10.82 -9.08
C HIS A 194 36.81 11.73 -10.28
N GLY A 195 35.91 12.66 -10.60
CA GLY A 195 36.12 13.61 -11.70
C GLY A 195 37.37 14.48 -11.54
N ARG A 196 37.74 14.81 -10.28
CA ARG A 196 38.91 15.66 -9.98
C ARG A 196 40.27 14.95 -9.99
N ARG A 197 40.32 13.61 -10.06
CA ARG A 197 41.58 12.85 -10.12
C ARG A 197 41.98 12.40 -11.54
N VAL A 198 41.10 12.65 -12.51
CA VAL A 198 41.31 12.26 -13.92
C VAL A 198 41.74 13.46 -14.78
N HIS A 199 41.84 14.66 -14.19
CA HIS A 199 42.50 15.85 -14.73
C HIS A 199 43.68 16.23 -13.86
#